data_AF-A0A1I5GG91-F1
#
_entry.id   AF-A0A1I5GG91-F1
#
_cell.length_a   1.000
_cell.length_b   1.000
_cell.length_c   1.000
_cell.angle_alpha   90.00
_cell.angle_beta   90.00
_cell.angle_gamma   90.00
#
_symmetry.space_group_name_H-M   'P 1'
#
loop_
_entity.id
_entity.type
_entity.pdbx_description
1 polymer ?
#
loop_
_entity_poly.entity_id
_entity_poly.type
_entity_poly.pdbx_seq_one_letter_code
_entity_poly.pdbx_strand_id
1 'polypeptide(L)' 'MSSKWKRVIKFKIGDVPWEIPLNVLLLLIFIAIVMMAGGAYLGFKFASGQLNP' A
#
# COMPACT_ATOMS: atom_id res chain seq x y z
N MET A 1 -26.45 3.00 13.54
CA MET A 1 -25.48 2.66 12.48
C MET A 1 -24.08 2.73 13.07
N SER A 2 -23.32 1.62 13.11
CA SER A 2 -22.13 1.42 13.97
C SER A 2 -20.88 2.20 13.49
N SER A 3 -20.41 3.16 14.30
CA SER A 3 -19.26 4.04 14.07
C SER A 3 -17.87 3.36 14.18
N LYS A 4 -17.68 2.16 13.62
CA LYS A 4 -16.39 1.43 13.66
C LYS A 4 -15.30 1.96 12.72
N TRP A 5 -15.54 3.09 12.04
CA TRP A 5 -14.65 3.64 11.01
C TRP A 5 -13.56 4.59 11.54
N LYS A 6 -13.59 4.96 12.82
CA LYS A 6 -12.56 5.79 13.48
C LYS A 6 -11.63 4.99 14.39
N ARG A 7 -11.25 3.78 13.99
CA ARG A 7 -10.28 3.01 14.78
C ARG A 7 -8.88 3.58 14.47
N VAL A 8 -8.35 4.38 15.38
CA VAL A 8 -6.96 4.87 15.30
C VAL A 8 -6.06 3.76 15.83
N ILE A 9 -5.12 3.30 15.01
CA ILE A 9 -4.12 2.33 15.44
C ILE A 9 -2.99 3.12 16.08
N LYS A 10 -2.84 2.94 17.39
CA LYS A 10 -1.73 3.49 18.16
C LYS A 10 -0.67 2.41 18.25
N PHE A 11 0.51 2.68 17.72
CA PHE A 11 1.64 1.77 17.80
C PHE A 11 2.88 2.55 18.23
N LYS A 12 3.77 1.91 18.99
CA LYS A 12 5.03 2.53 19.41
C LYS A 12 6.15 2.00 18.52
N ILE A 13 6.88 2.89 17.87
CA ILE A 13 8.17 2.57 17.25
C ILE A 13 9.24 3.16 18.16
N GLY A 14 9.96 2.29 18.89
CA GLY A 14 10.84 2.71 19.98
C GLY A 14 10.07 3.43 21.08
N ASP A 15 10.53 4.61 21.48
CA ASP A 15 9.87 5.47 22.49
C ASP A 15 8.84 6.44 21.91
N VAL A 16 8.66 6.48 20.59
CA VAL A 16 7.75 7.45 19.95
C VAL A 16 6.36 6.84 19.79
N PRO A 17 5.32 7.37 20.46
CA PRO A 17 3.95 6.94 20.25
C PRO A 17 3.45 7.47 18.91
N TRP A 18 3.29 6.57 17.95
CA TRP A 18 2.72 6.85 16.65
C TRP A 18 1.22 6.54 16.64
N GLU A 19 0.43 7.47 16.14
CA GLU A 19 -1.01 7.32 15.99
C GLU A 19 -1.36 7.46 14.51
N ILE A 20 -1.75 6.35 13.87
CA ILE A 20 -2.16 6.37 12.46
C ILE A 20 -3.65 5.99 12.33
N PRO A 21 -4.46 6.77 11.62
CA PRO A 21 -5.84 6.40 11.31
C PRO A 21 -5.88 5.15 10.43
N LEU A 22 -6.79 4.20 10.71
CA LEU A 22 -6.93 2.98 9.91
C LEU A 22 -7.14 3.26 8.41
N ASN A 23 -7.84 4.34 8.06
CA ASN A 23 -8.03 4.75 6.67
C ASN A 23 -6.71 5.06 5.96
N VAL A 24 -5.75 5.68 6.64
CA VAL A 24 -4.44 6.01 6.07
C VAL A 24 -3.63 4.74 5.87
N LEU A 25 -3.65 3.83 6.85
CA LEU A 25 -2.98 2.53 6.73
C LEU A 25 -3.52 1.72 5.53
N LEU A 26 -4.84 1.65 5.39
CA LEU A 26 -5.50 0.99 4.26
C LEU A 26 -5.13 1.64 2.92
N LEU A 27 -5.06 2.97 2.87
CA LEU A 27 -4.69 3.71 1.68
C LEU A 27 -3.24 3.43 1.27
N LEU A 28 -2.31 3.36 2.24
CA LEU A 28 -0.91 3.01 1.99
C LEU A 28 -0.78 1.58 1.44
N ILE A 29 -1.48 0.62 2.04
CA ILE A 29 -1.49 -0.78 1.55
C ILE A 29 -2.06 -0.85 0.13
N PHE A 30 -3.17 -0.15 -0.11
CA PHE A 30 -3.81 -0.12 -1.43
C PHE A 30 -2.86 0.43 -2.50
N ILE A 31 -2.22 1.58 -2.23
CA ILE A 31 -1.26 2.17 -3.17
C ILE A 31 -0.07 1.23 -3.40
N ALA A 32 0.46 0.60 -2.35
CA ALA A 32 1.56 -0.36 -2.49
C ALA A 32 1.19 -1.52 -3.43
N ILE A 33 -0.02 -2.08 -3.30
CA ILE A 33 -0.51 -3.14 -4.18
C ILE A 33 -0.69 -2.65 -5.61
N VAL A 34 -1.30 -1.47 -5.80
CA VAL A 34 -1.49 -0.87 -7.14
C VAL A 34 -0.14 -0.64 -7.82
N MET A 35 0.85 -0.14 -7.07
CA MET A 35 2.19 0.11 -7.60
C MET A 35 2.93 -1.19 -7.91
N MET A 36 2.77 -2.23 -7.08
CA MET A 36 3.34 -3.55 -7.35
C MET A 36 2.71 -4.20 -8.59
N ALA A 37 1.39 -4.15 -8.73
CA ALA A 37 0.67 -4.68 -9.89
C ALA A 37 1.01 -3.90 -11.17
N GLY A 38 1.04 -2.57 -11.10
CA GLY A 38 1.44 -1.71 -12.22
C GLY A 38 2.89 -1.94 -12.62
N GLY A 39 3.80 -2.03 -11.65
CA GLY A 39 5.21 -2.34 -11.89
C GLY A 39 5.41 -3.73 -12.50
N ALA A 40 4.68 -4.74 -12.04
CA ALA A 40 4.72 -6.08 -12.62
C ALA A 40 4.19 -6.12 -14.06
N TYR A 41 3.09 -5.43 -14.35
CA TYR A 41 2.53 -5.34 -15.70
C TYR A 41 3.48 -4.62 -16.67
N LEU A 42 3.99 -3.46 -16.26
CA LEU A 42 4.96 -2.71 -17.06
C LEU A 42 6.25 -3.52 -17.23
N GLY A 43 6.76 -4.13 -16.16
CA GLY A 43 7.94 -4.99 -16.21
C GLY A 43 7.77 -6.18 -17.17
N PHE A 44 6.60 -6.82 -17.18
CA PHE A 44 6.27 -7.88 -18.14
C PHE A 44 6.23 -7.36 -19.58
N LYS A 45 5.64 -6.17 -19.81
CA LYS A 45 5.60 -5.53 -21.14
C LYS A 45 7.00 -5.13 -21.63
N PHE A 46 7.87 -4.62 -20.76
CA PHE A 46 9.25 -4.30 -21.11
C PHE A 46 10.07 -5.58 -21.40
N ALA A 47 9.92 -6.62 -20.60
CA ALA A 47 10.57 -7.91 -20.82
C ALA A 47 10.13 -8.57 -22.14
N SER A 48 8.84 -8.55 -22.44
CA SER A 48 8.30 -9.13 -23.69
C SER A 48 8.60 -8.30 -24.93
N GLY A 49 8.74 -6.97 -24.81
CA GLY A 49 9.19 -6.11 -25.91
C GLY A 49 10.65 -6.31 -26.30
N GLN A 50 11.49 -6.81 -25.39
CA GLN A 50 12.92 -7.10 -25.64
C GLN A 50 13.17 -8.54 -26.17
N LEU A 51 12.14 -9.40 -26.17
CA LEU A 51 12.18 -10.78 -26.68
C LEU A 51 11.71 -10.92 -28.14
N ASN A 52 11.48 -9.81 -28.84
CA ASN A 52 11.27 -9.82 -30.28
C ASN A 52 12.59 -9.43 -30.99
N PRO A 53 13.29 -10.36 -31.66
CA PRO A 53 14.52 -10.06 -32.40
C PRO A 53 14.29 -9.04 -33.52
#